data_AF-A0AAW8NP72-F1
#
_entry.id   AF-A0AAW8NP72-F1
#
_cell.length_a   1.000
_cell.length_b   1.000
_cell.length_c   1.000
_cell.angle_alpha   90.00
_cell.angle_beta   90.00
_cell.angle_gamma   90.00
#
_symmetry.space_group_name_H-M   'P 1'
#
loop_
_entity.id
_entity.type
_entity.pdbx_description
1 polymer ?
#
loop_
_entity_poly.entity_id
_entity_poly.type
_entity_poly.pdbx_seq_one_letter_code
_entity_poly.pdbx_strand_id
1 'polypeptide(L)'
;MKLNTLLALTLVAVVAGCAAKPPRVAQEKVVDVDGVTLKFNGSFDDEKNLLILSVNNDPVMQGKFPPYTPTQNLKANYKEIELRSHCYFGSVLGNQGGAFGAIAGIVQSSNNSTADKCELYVNNELVEHLYF
;
A
#
# COMPACT_ATOMS: atom_id res chain seq x y z
N MET A 1 -4.63 51.41 -46.32
CA MET A 1 -5.29 50.09 -46.14
C MET A 1 -4.44 49.27 -45.19
N LYS A 2 -5.05 48.79 -44.11
CA LYS A 2 -4.43 48.04 -43.01
C LYS A 2 -4.30 46.56 -43.39
N LEU A 3 -3.21 45.91 -42.96
CA LEU A 3 -3.28 44.48 -42.63
C LEU A 3 -2.18 44.16 -41.59
N ASN A 4 -2.56 44.20 -40.31
CA ASN A 4 -1.76 43.69 -39.20
C ASN A 4 -1.99 42.17 -39.14
N THR A 5 -0.95 41.39 -39.43
CA THR A 5 -0.98 39.94 -39.26
C THR A 5 -0.53 39.60 -37.84
N LEU A 6 -1.50 39.35 -36.96
CA LEU A 6 -1.30 38.79 -35.62
C LEU A 6 -0.95 37.30 -35.75
N LEU A 7 0.32 36.94 -35.51
CA LEU A 7 0.72 35.56 -35.29
C LEU A 7 0.46 35.21 -33.82
N ALA A 8 -0.61 34.46 -33.56
CA ALA A 8 -0.91 33.92 -32.24
C ALA A 8 0.04 32.75 -31.94
N LEU A 9 1.01 32.96 -31.05
CA LEU A 9 1.84 31.88 -30.50
C LEU A 9 0.99 31.12 -29.47
N THR A 10 0.50 29.93 -29.84
CA THR A 10 -0.18 29.01 -28.94
C THR A 10 0.84 28.38 -27.98
N LEU A 11 0.83 28.84 -26.73
CA LEU A 11 1.59 28.26 -25.64
C LEU A 11 0.94 26.93 -25.22
N VAL A 12 1.34 25.83 -25.84
CA VAL A 12 0.96 24.48 -25.40
C VAL A 12 1.86 24.13 -24.20
N ALA A 13 1.41 24.49 -23.00
CA ALA A 13 1.99 23.98 -21.77
C ALA A 13 1.65 22.48 -21.67
N VAL A 14 2.56 21.62 -22.14
CA VAL A 14 2.49 20.19 -21.89
C VAL A 14 2.72 20.00 -20.41
N VAL A 15 1.64 19.82 -19.65
CA VAL A 15 1.72 19.40 -18.26
C VAL A 15 2.28 17.98 -18.29
N ALA A 16 3.60 17.86 -18.17
CA ALA A 16 4.24 16.59 -17.88
C ALA A 16 3.75 16.15 -16.50
N GLY A 17 2.62 15.45 -16.48
CA GLY A 17 2.08 14.84 -15.26
C GLY A 17 3.15 13.93 -14.69
N CYS A 18 3.49 14.12 -13.41
CA CYS A 18 4.49 13.35 -12.69
C CYS A 18 4.27 11.85 -12.92
N ALA A 19 5.27 11.16 -13.48
CA ALA A 19 5.25 9.74 -13.79
C ALA A 19 5.40 8.84 -12.54
N ALA A 20 4.91 9.28 -11.39
CA ALA A 20 4.93 8.49 -10.16
C ALA A 20 3.87 7.39 -10.27
N LYS A 21 4.27 6.14 -10.02
CA LYS A 21 3.30 5.05 -10.00
C LYS A 21 2.32 5.25 -8.83
N PRO A 22 1.01 5.17 -9.05
CA PRO A 22 0.06 5.29 -7.96
C PRO A 22 0.28 4.12 -6.97
N PRO A 23 0.12 4.35 -5.65
CA PRO A 23 0.18 3.29 -4.67
C PRO A 23 -0.87 2.21 -4.95
N ARG A 24 -0.52 0.95 -4.67
CA ARG A 24 -1.50 -0.15 -4.64
C ARG A 24 -2.39 0.03 -3.43
N VAL A 25 -3.68 -0.28 -3.60
CA VAL A 25 -4.70 -0.05 -2.57
C VAL A 25 -5.38 -1.36 -2.27
N ALA A 26 -5.50 -1.70 -0.99
CA ALA A 26 -6.21 -2.89 -0.57
C ALA A 26 -7.72 -2.74 -0.74
N GLN A 27 -8.40 -3.86 -0.96
CA GLN A 27 -9.87 -3.89 -0.91
C GLN A 27 -10.35 -3.57 0.52
N GLU A 28 -11.28 -2.62 0.65
CA GLU A 28 -11.89 -2.28 1.94
C GLU A 28 -12.52 -3.52 2.59
N LYS A 29 -12.31 -3.65 3.90
CA LYS A 29 -12.92 -4.67 4.74
C LYS A 29 -13.65 -4.05 5.90
N VAL A 30 -14.85 -4.55 6.16
CA VAL A 30 -15.71 -4.09 7.25
C VAL A 30 -15.76 -5.19 8.30
N VAL A 31 -15.43 -4.83 9.54
CA VAL A 31 -15.43 -5.74 10.69
C VAL A 31 -16.21 -5.09 11.81
N ASP A 32 -17.12 -5.84 12.43
CA ASP A 32 -17.82 -5.41 13.64
C ASP A 32 -17.15 -6.04 14.87
N VAL A 33 -16.67 -5.21 15.79
CA VAL A 33 -16.03 -5.65 17.04
C VAL A 33 -16.69 -4.91 18.20
N ASP A 34 -17.22 -5.63 19.19
CA ASP A 34 -17.83 -5.06 20.39
C ASP A 34 -18.88 -3.96 20.12
N GLY A 35 -19.65 -4.12 19.03
CA GLY A 35 -20.66 -3.14 18.60
C GLY A 35 -20.11 -1.91 17.87
N VAL A 36 -18.81 -1.89 17.56
CA VAL A 36 -18.14 -0.85 16.76
C VAL A 36 -17.79 -1.40 15.38
N THR A 37 -18.29 -0.73 14.34
CA THR A 37 -17.93 -1.04 12.96
C THR A 37 -16.61 -0.36 12.59
N LEU A 38 -15.64 -1.16 12.15
CA LEU A 38 -14.32 -0.74 11.69
C LEU A 38 -14.19 -1.01 10.19
N LYS A 39 -13.85 0.03 9.42
CA LYS A 39 -13.54 -0.10 7.98
C LYS A 39 -12.04 -0.06 7.76
N PHE A 40 -11.44 -1.22 7.56
CA PHE A 40 -10.02 -1.36 7.30
C PHE A 40 -9.72 -1.13 5.82
N ASN A 41 -8.72 -0.27 5.58
CA ASN A 41 -8.17 0.04 4.27
C ASN A 41 -6.64 0.02 4.35
N GLY A 42 -5.98 0.02 3.20
CA GLY A 42 -4.54 0.20 3.16
C GLY A 42 -4.01 0.67 1.81
N SER A 43 -2.85 1.32 1.82
CA SER A 43 -2.10 1.65 0.62
C SER A 43 -0.63 1.26 0.75
N PHE A 44 -0.04 0.85 -0.36
CA PHE A 44 1.37 0.51 -0.47
C PHE A 44 2.02 1.25 -1.64
N ASP A 45 2.98 2.11 -1.32
CA ASP A 45 3.80 2.82 -2.29
C ASP A 45 5.07 2.01 -2.58
N ASP A 46 5.10 1.33 -3.74
CA ASP A 46 6.21 0.48 -4.17
C ASP A 46 7.53 1.25 -4.31
N GLU A 47 7.50 2.54 -4.67
CA GLU A 47 8.72 3.35 -4.82
C GLU A 47 9.33 3.71 -3.45
N LYS A 48 8.46 3.97 -2.47
CA LYS A 48 8.87 4.30 -1.10
C LYS A 48 9.03 3.09 -0.20
N ASN A 49 8.58 1.90 -0.63
CA ASN A 49 8.36 0.72 0.21
C ASN A 49 7.52 1.04 1.45
N LEU A 50 6.55 1.95 1.32
CA LEU A 50 5.78 2.49 2.44
C LEU A 50 4.39 1.87 2.47
N LEU A 51 4.06 1.24 3.60
CA LEU A 51 2.72 0.75 3.91
C LEU A 51 2.01 1.70 4.86
N ILE A 52 0.76 2.02 4.54
CA ILE A 52 -0.16 2.74 5.41
C ILE A 52 -1.43 1.91 5.53
N LEU A 53 -1.85 1.61 6.75
CA LEU A 53 -3.13 0.98 7.06
C LEU A 53 -4.02 2.00 7.77
N SER A 54 -5.28 2.03 7.36
CA SER A 54 -6.26 2.99 7.83
C SER A 54 -7.48 2.29 8.40
N VAL A 55 -8.13 2.94 9.36
CA VAL A 55 -9.43 2.54 9.92
C VAL A 55 -10.39 3.69 9.76
N ASN A 56 -11.54 3.46 9.13
CA ASN A 56 -12.53 4.50 8.82
C ASN A 56 -11.93 5.69 8.06
N ASN A 57 -10.96 5.40 7.18
CA ASN A 57 -10.14 6.37 6.43
C ASN A 57 -9.11 7.17 7.24
N ASP A 58 -9.01 6.96 8.55
CA ASP A 58 -7.95 7.54 9.37
C ASP A 58 -6.69 6.66 9.27
N PRO A 59 -5.52 7.19 8.88
CA PRO A 59 -4.28 6.42 8.87
C PRO A 59 -3.83 6.13 10.31
N VAL A 60 -3.83 4.86 10.70
CA VAL A 60 -3.57 4.44 12.09
C VAL A 60 -2.23 3.73 12.25
N MET A 61 -1.79 3.00 11.24
CA MET A 61 -0.55 2.23 11.27
C MET A 61 0.23 2.52 10.00
N GLN A 62 1.53 2.80 10.13
CA GLN A 62 2.40 3.02 8.98
C GLN A 62 3.79 2.47 9.23
N GLY A 63 4.43 1.98 8.17
CA GLY A 63 5.80 1.50 8.24
C GLY A 63 6.43 1.31 6.88
N LYS A 64 7.74 1.54 6.80
CA LYS A 64 8.52 1.30 5.60
C LYS A 64 9.18 -0.08 5.67
N PHE A 65 9.01 -0.90 4.65
CA PHE A 65 9.73 -2.17 4.55
C PHE A 65 11.22 -1.88 4.29
N PRO A 66 12.13 -2.44 5.11
CA PRO A 66 13.54 -2.42 4.80
C PRO A 66 13.84 -3.20 3.50
N PRO A 67 14.96 -2.91 2.82
CA PRO A 67 15.41 -3.72 1.70
C PRO A 67 15.51 -5.20 2.08
N TYR A 68 15.06 -6.09 1.19
CA TYR A 68 15.09 -7.55 1.33
C TYR A 68 14.29 -8.13 2.51
N THR A 69 13.50 -7.31 3.21
CA THR A 69 12.70 -7.75 4.37
C THR A 69 11.24 -7.64 4.00
N PRO A 70 10.57 -8.73 3.60
CA PRO A 70 9.19 -8.70 3.10
C PRO A 70 8.15 -8.62 4.23
N THR A 71 8.58 -8.60 5.49
CA THR A 71 7.68 -8.62 6.65
C THR A 71 7.66 -7.27 7.35
N GLN A 72 6.48 -6.83 7.76
CA GLN A 72 6.30 -5.63 8.59
C GLN A 72 5.23 -5.91 9.63
N ASN A 73 5.54 -5.63 10.90
CA ASN A 73 4.58 -5.77 12.00
C ASN A 73 4.28 -4.38 12.55
N LEU A 74 3.00 -3.99 12.57
CA LEU A 74 2.58 -2.68 13.05
C LEU A 74 1.62 -2.83 14.23
N LYS A 75 1.63 -1.86 15.14
CA LYS A 75 0.72 -1.78 16.27
C LYS A 75 0.27 -0.35 16.47
N ALA A 76 -1.00 -0.16 16.77
CA ALA A 76 -1.59 1.13 17.12
C ALA A 76 -2.77 0.94 18.07
N ASN A 77 -3.30 2.05 18.59
CA ASN A 77 -4.58 2.08 19.28
C ASN A 77 -5.53 3.00 18.50
N TYR A 78 -6.76 2.55 18.28
CA TYR A 78 -7.81 3.35 17.65
C TYR A 78 -9.02 3.44 18.59
N LYS A 79 -9.27 4.62 19.16
CA LYS A 79 -10.38 4.83 20.12
C LYS A 79 -10.43 3.74 21.21
N GLU A 80 -9.28 3.52 21.87
CA GLU A 80 -9.08 2.52 22.94
C GLU A 80 -9.09 1.05 22.49
N ILE A 81 -9.31 0.78 21.20
CA ILE A 81 -9.20 -0.57 20.62
C ILE A 81 -7.74 -0.81 20.22
N GLU A 82 -7.17 -1.91 20.69
CA GLU A 82 -5.81 -2.28 20.29
C GLU A 82 -5.82 -2.91 18.89
N LEU A 83 -5.05 -2.34 17.97
CA LEU A 83 -4.88 -2.82 16.61
C LEU A 83 -3.47 -3.34 16.41
N ARG A 84 -3.34 -4.50 15.77
CA ARG A 84 -2.06 -4.99 15.24
C ARG A 84 -2.23 -5.44 13.81
N SER A 85 -1.12 -5.44 13.09
CA SER A 85 -1.04 -6.08 11.79
C SER A 85 0.25 -6.84 11.63
N HIS A 86 0.15 -7.98 10.95
CA HIS A 86 1.28 -8.79 10.50
C HIS A 86 1.23 -8.83 8.98
N CYS A 87 2.14 -8.12 8.33
CA CYS A 87 2.14 -7.94 6.89
C CYS A 87 3.29 -8.70 6.24
N TYR A 88 2.99 -9.34 5.11
CA TYR A 88 3.96 -9.97 4.23
C TYR A 88 3.76 -9.47 2.80
N PHE A 89 4.80 -8.84 2.24
CA PHE A 89 4.82 -8.27 0.91
C PHE A 89 5.94 -8.94 0.10
N GLY A 90 5.58 -9.97 -0.66
CA GLY A 90 6.52 -10.67 -1.55
C GLY A 90 7.05 -9.76 -2.66
N SER A 91 6.29 -8.73 -3.05
CA SER A 91 6.73 -7.69 -4.00
C SER A 91 8.00 -6.95 -3.55
N VAL A 92 8.25 -6.83 -2.25
CA VAL A 92 9.48 -6.22 -1.70
C VAL A 92 10.73 -7.02 -2.11
N LEU A 93 10.59 -8.33 -2.31
CA LEU A 93 11.66 -9.19 -2.85
C LEU A 93 11.69 -9.17 -4.37
N GLY A 94 10.52 -9.19 -5.02
CA GLY A 94 10.38 -9.26 -6.48
C GLY A 94 10.86 -8.00 -7.22
N ASN A 95 10.66 -6.81 -6.64
CA ASN A 95 11.02 -5.53 -7.27
C ASN A 95 12.54 -5.28 -7.37
N GLN A 96 13.38 -6.17 -6.81
CA GLN A 96 14.84 -6.01 -6.85
C GLN A 96 15.52 -6.68 -8.05
N GLY A 97 14.82 -7.58 -8.77
CA GLY A 97 15.37 -8.26 -9.95
C GLY A 97 16.58 -9.17 -9.66
N GLY A 98 17.09 -9.84 -10.70
CA GLY A 98 18.29 -10.69 -10.62
C GLY A 98 18.13 -11.96 -9.77
N ALA A 99 19.22 -12.43 -9.14
CA ALA A 99 19.25 -13.65 -8.34
C ALA A 99 18.24 -13.64 -7.17
N PHE A 100 17.91 -12.45 -6.65
CA PHE A 100 16.90 -12.29 -5.60
C PHE A 100 15.47 -12.45 -6.10
N GLY A 101 15.19 -12.15 -7.37
CA GLY A 101 13.91 -12.48 -8.01
C GLY A 101 13.69 -13.99 -8.14
N ALA A 102 14.75 -14.76 -8.41
CA ALA A 102 14.69 -16.22 -8.42
C ALA A 102 14.44 -16.80 -7.02
N ILE A 103 15.08 -16.23 -6.00
CA ILE A 103 14.86 -16.61 -4.59
C ILE A 103 13.45 -16.21 -4.13
N ALA A 104 12.96 -15.04 -4.54
CA ALA A 104 11.58 -14.60 -4.30
C ALA A 104 10.58 -15.61 -4.88
N GLY A 105 10.80 -16.12 -6.09
CA GLY A 105 9.97 -17.18 -6.67
C GLY A 105 9.97 -18.48 -5.85
N ILE A 106 11.12 -18.88 -5.30
CA ILE A 106 11.23 -20.08 -4.44
C ILE A 106 10.52 -19.86 -3.10
N VAL A 107 10.73 -18.70 -2.46
CA VAL A 107 10.11 -18.34 -1.16
C VAL A 107 8.60 -18.12 -1.30
N GLN A 108 8.15 -17.51 -2.41
CA GLN A 108 6.73 -17.38 -2.74
C GLN A 108 6.09 -18.74 -3.03
N SER A 109 6.80 -19.65 -3.72
CA SER A 109 6.35 -21.01 -3.97
C SER A 109 6.27 -21.85 -2.69
N SER A 110 7.14 -21.63 -1.70
CA SER A 110 7.13 -22.39 -0.44
C SER A 110 6.11 -21.86 0.57
N ASN A 111 5.80 -20.57 0.55
CA ASN A 111 4.84 -19.94 1.47
C ASN A 111 3.39 -19.89 0.95
N ASN A 112 3.14 -20.41 -0.26
CA ASN A 112 1.82 -20.47 -0.91
C ASN A 112 1.04 -19.12 -0.92
N SER A 113 1.75 -18.01 -0.79
CA SER A 113 1.21 -16.65 -0.67
C SER A 113 2.02 -15.75 -1.59
N THR A 114 1.62 -15.72 -2.86
CA THR A 114 2.13 -14.78 -3.86
C THR A 114 1.55 -13.38 -3.69
N ALA A 115 0.43 -13.26 -2.96
CA ALA A 115 -0.25 -12.01 -2.71
C ALA A 115 0.35 -11.27 -1.52
N ASP A 116 0.57 -9.96 -1.72
CA ASP A 116 0.92 -9.05 -0.64
C ASP A 116 -0.30 -8.90 0.28
N LYS A 117 -0.10 -9.13 1.57
CA LYS A 117 -1.21 -9.15 2.52
C LYS A 117 -0.83 -8.64 3.89
N CYS A 118 -1.85 -8.23 4.63
CA CYS A 118 -1.77 -7.94 6.06
C CYS A 118 -2.84 -8.72 6.80
N GLU A 119 -2.42 -9.51 7.77
CA GLU A 119 -3.29 -10.08 8.79
C GLU A 119 -3.62 -8.98 9.81
N LEU A 120 -4.91 -8.73 10.04
CA LEU A 120 -5.39 -7.69 10.94
C LEU A 120 -5.87 -8.31 12.23
N TYR A 121 -5.40 -7.74 13.34
CA TYR A 121 -5.76 -8.18 14.67
C TYR A 121 -6.39 -7.04 15.43
N VAL A 122 -7.51 -7.34 16.08
CA VAL A 122 -8.19 -6.43 17.01
C VAL A 122 -8.19 -7.11 18.38
N ASN A 123 -7.69 -6.44 19.41
CA ASN A 123 -7.59 -6.99 20.76
C ASN A 123 -6.91 -8.39 20.80
N ASN A 124 -5.86 -8.57 19.98
CA ASN A 124 -5.11 -9.81 19.75
C ASN A 124 -5.84 -10.94 19.00
N GLU A 125 -7.07 -10.74 18.54
CA GLU A 125 -7.79 -11.72 17.73
C GLU A 125 -7.64 -11.39 16.24
N LEU A 126 -7.31 -12.40 15.42
CA LEU A 126 -7.28 -12.25 13.96
C LEU A 126 -8.71 -12.03 13.47
N VAL A 127 -8.98 -10.88 12.87
CA VAL A 127 -10.33 -10.53 12.39
C VAL A 127 -10.46 -10.57 10.87
N GLU A 128 -9.38 -10.30 10.12
CA GLU A 128 -9.43 -10.21 8.67
C GLU A 128 -8.03 -10.22 8.02
N HIS A 129 -8.00 -10.45 6.71
CA HIS A 129 -6.86 -10.25 5.83
C HIS A 129 -7.12 -9.11 4.83
N LEU A 130 -6.23 -8.12 4.77
CA LEU A 130 -6.15 -7.16 3.68
C LEU A 130 -5.21 -7.67 2.59
N TYR A 131 -5.65 -7.63 1.33
CA TYR A 131 -4.86 -8.01 0.16
C TYR A 131 -4.62 -6.77 -0.71
N PHE A 132 -3.39 -6.65 -1.24
CA PHE A 132 -2.88 -5.50 -1.98
C PHE A 132 -2.41 -5.87 -3.40
#